data_AF-A0A5J4NFF2-F1
#
_entry.id   AF-A0A5J4NFF2-F1
#
_cell.length_a   1.000
_cell.length_b   1.000
_cell.length_c   1.000
_cell.angle_alpha   90.00
_cell.angle_beta   90.00
_cell.angle_gamma   90.00
#
_symmetry.space_group_name_H-M   'P 1'
#
loop_
_entity.id
_entity.type
_entity.pdbx_description
1 polymer ?
#
loop_
_entity_poly.entity_id
_entity_poly.type
_entity_poly.pdbx_seq_one_letter_code
_entity_poly.pdbx_strand_id
1 'polypeptide(L)'
;MNGTKTSNIPSLLSEECNFNFTDLAAENGVLRYKVLALENALRINEDNAERIAGSAEYELEQFKERHAVIVAEYEAKMAADSIETERLLDELRESRQTTENCKAALQHKVERLDQLETYLAKLPTADEYNETLRQLQLTQQRLVDLEKQSNATQSMLEQCESLLGEEKAKVKRAAEREQLLQTQLDGAMQRIHSKNASGSGTNIQVTPEFVEDLKYDLDRYRVSFEQAKKLLEAETHRAEAAESRQKMEKRQFEEQLAREEATMSGLRNSLSNGKAEIIQLKKHITRLNSDKQDLLERLLRTRTSLAKAVALWKSVAGQKRLRLLRELMQTVSEAVCLSEHLDRLSSGEKLNISDLLFQPQTNPSWSISLPEFAGDSPQERTLEHPATVDGASRRYCYSLSKLYLMNELTYGAPSVLPYVLDMQSFGPLTLPTCEMDFLNHLPDVDLSAITHSVQQAKNSLVRLRQQLADRYAEHLGGKLDCGIQ
;
A
#
# COMPACT_ATOMS: atom_id res chain seq x y z
N MET A 1 -93.76 63.37 -42.70
CA MET A 1 -93.78 64.03 -44.02
C MET A 1 -94.40 63.06 -45.01
N ASN A 2 -95.46 63.53 -45.67
CA ASN A 2 -95.93 63.26 -47.04
C ASN A 2 -95.74 61.83 -47.58
N GLY A 3 -96.76 61.11 -48.04
CA GLY A 3 -98.10 61.51 -48.42
C GLY A 3 -98.63 60.50 -49.45
N THR A 4 -99.93 60.23 -49.36
CA THR A 4 -100.86 60.03 -50.46
C THR A 4 -100.51 59.01 -51.57
N LYS A 5 -101.31 57.94 -51.69
CA LYS A 5 -102.50 57.96 -52.58
C LYS A 5 -103.30 56.66 -52.50
N THR A 6 -104.60 56.88 -52.48
CA THR A 6 -105.75 56.00 -52.59
C THR A 6 -105.87 55.31 -53.96
N SER A 7 -106.32 54.04 -53.98
CA SER A 7 -107.25 53.56 -55.01
C SER A 7 -108.16 52.46 -54.44
N ASN A 8 -109.44 52.80 -54.32
CA ASN A 8 -110.55 51.88 -54.13
C ASN A 8 -110.71 50.99 -55.37
N ILE A 9 -110.81 49.67 -55.16
CA ILE A 9 -111.44 48.72 -56.10
C ILE A 9 -112.36 47.81 -55.25
N PRO A 10 -113.56 47.45 -55.74
CA PRO A 10 -114.66 46.96 -54.92
C PRO A 10 -114.51 45.50 -54.48
N SER A 11 -115.05 45.24 -53.29
CA SER A 11 -115.43 43.93 -52.78
C SER A 11 -116.40 43.24 -53.75
N LEU A 12 -116.06 42.05 -54.24
CA LEU A 12 -116.97 40.98 -54.64
C LEU A 12 -116.11 39.77 -55.03
N LEU A 13 -115.92 38.86 -54.06
CA LEU A 13 -115.64 37.41 -54.12
C LEU A 13 -115.07 37.01 -52.74
N SER A 14 -115.88 37.30 -51.72
CA SER A 14 -115.71 36.86 -50.34
C SER A 14 -116.58 35.62 -50.19
N GLU A 15 -116.03 34.43 -50.44
CA GLU A 15 -116.48 33.18 -49.79
C GLU A 15 -115.57 31.97 -50.12
N GLU A 16 -114.86 31.95 -51.25
CA GLU A 16 -113.85 30.89 -51.53
C GLU A 16 -112.43 31.22 -51.06
N CYS A 17 -112.13 32.49 -50.76
CA CYS A 17 -110.87 32.89 -50.12
C CYS A 17 -110.84 32.68 -48.59
N ASN A 18 -112.01 32.52 -47.94
CA ASN A 18 -112.08 32.33 -46.48
C ASN A 18 -111.72 30.90 -46.05
N PHE A 19 -111.91 29.90 -46.92
CA PHE A 19 -111.52 28.51 -46.63
C PHE A 19 -109.99 28.35 -46.67
N ASN A 20 -109.31 29.04 -47.59
CA ASN A 20 -107.83 29.06 -47.65
C ASN A 20 -107.19 29.91 -46.54
N PHE A 21 -107.86 30.96 -46.05
CA PHE A 21 -107.30 31.83 -45.01
C PHE A 21 -107.28 31.18 -43.62
N THR A 22 -108.27 30.34 -43.31
CA THR A 22 -108.30 29.56 -42.07
C THR A 22 -107.24 28.45 -42.08
N ASP A 23 -107.06 27.79 -43.22
CA ASP A 23 -106.02 26.76 -43.39
C ASP A 23 -104.61 27.37 -43.35
N LEU A 24 -104.40 28.52 -44.01
CA LEU A 24 -103.15 29.29 -43.92
C LEU A 24 -102.89 29.82 -42.50
N ALA A 25 -103.92 30.24 -41.76
CA ALA A 25 -103.76 30.68 -40.37
C ALA A 25 -103.39 29.52 -39.43
N ALA A 26 -103.99 28.34 -39.63
CA ALA A 26 -103.63 27.12 -38.91
C ALA A 26 -102.19 26.68 -39.26
N GLU A 27 -101.82 26.70 -40.54
CA GLU A 27 -100.46 26.40 -41.00
C GLU A 27 -99.44 27.39 -40.43
N ASN A 28 -99.75 28.69 -40.40
CA ASN A 28 -98.90 29.72 -39.79
C ASN A 28 -98.76 29.51 -38.28
N GLY A 29 -99.82 29.08 -37.59
CA GLY A 29 -99.77 28.67 -36.19
C GLY A 29 -98.84 27.48 -35.94
N VAL A 30 -98.93 26.43 -36.78
CA VAL A 30 -98.04 25.27 -36.73
C VAL A 30 -96.59 25.66 -37.04
N LEU A 31 -96.37 26.53 -38.03
CA LEU A 31 -95.03 27.02 -38.37
C LEU A 31 -94.42 27.85 -37.25
N ARG A 32 -95.19 28.74 -36.60
CA ARG A 32 -94.72 29.50 -35.42
C ARG A 32 -94.37 28.57 -34.26
N TYR A 33 -95.17 27.54 -34.01
CA TYR A 33 -94.85 26.54 -32.99
C TYR A 33 -93.57 25.76 -33.33
N LYS A 34 -93.40 25.37 -34.60
CA LYS A 34 -92.16 24.72 -35.08
C LYS A 34 -90.94 25.61 -34.94
N VAL A 35 -91.04 26.90 -35.28
CA VAL A 35 -89.96 27.88 -35.09
C VAL A 35 -89.60 27.99 -33.62
N LEU A 36 -90.58 28.15 -32.73
CA LEU A 36 -90.35 28.25 -31.28
C LEU A 36 -89.75 26.94 -30.70
N ALA A 37 -90.16 25.78 -31.21
CA ALA A 37 -89.58 24.50 -30.85
C ALA A 37 -88.12 24.37 -31.33
N LEU A 38 -87.81 24.83 -32.55
CA LEU A 38 -86.46 24.86 -33.09
C LEU A 38 -85.55 25.86 -32.35
N GLU A 39 -86.06 27.04 -31.99
CA GLU A 39 -85.34 28.02 -31.18
C GLU A 39 -85.02 27.47 -29.79
N ASN A 40 -85.97 26.80 -29.13
CA ASN A 40 -85.71 26.13 -27.85
C ASN A 40 -84.71 24.97 -28.01
N ALA A 41 -84.80 24.17 -29.08
CA ALA A 41 -83.84 23.10 -29.34
C ALA A 41 -82.44 23.64 -29.62
N LEU A 42 -82.33 24.76 -30.36
CA LEU A 42 -81.06 25.45 -30.62
C LEU A 42 -80.46 25.95 -29.31
N ARG A 43 -81.24 26.62 -28.46
CA ARG A 43 -80.77 27.10 -27.15
C ARG A 43 -80.28 25.96 -26.26
N ILE A 44 -81.01 24.85 -26.19
CA ILE A 44 -80.57 23.66 -25.44
C ILE A 44 -79.27 23.09 -26.02
N ASN A 45 -79.11 23.12 -27.33
CA ASN A 45 -77.89 22.66 -27.99
C ASN A 45 -76.71 23.60 -27.70
N GLU A 46 -76.93 24.92 -27.70
CA GLU A 46 -75.93 25.93 -27.31
C GLU A 46 -75.50 25.76 -25.85
N ASP A 47 -76.46 25.66 -24.92
CA ASP A 47 -76.18 25.41 -23.49
C ASP A 47 -75.39 24.11 -23.27
N ASN A 48 -75.72 23.06 -24.03
CA ASN A 48 -75.00 21.79 -23.97
C ASN A 48 -73.59 21.90 -24.57
N ALA A 49 -73.43 22.63 -25.68
CA ALA A 49 -72.12 22.86 -26.30
C ALA A 49 -71.21 23.67 -25.37
N GLU A 50 -71.73 24.69 -24.70
CA GLU A 50 -70.99 25.46 -23.69
C GLU A 50 -70.58 24.59 -22.49
N ARG A 51 -71.47 23.72 -22.00
CA ARG A 51 -71.13 22.79 -20.91
C ARG A 51 -70.04 21.80 -21.33
N ILE A 52 -70.11 21.27 -22.54
CA ILE A 52 -69.09 20.35 -23.08
C ILE A 52 -67.76 21.08 -23.26
N ALA A 53 -67.77 22.30 -23.81
CA ALA A 53 -66.58 23.13 -23.97
C ALA A 53 -65.92 23.43 -22.61
N GLY A 54 -66.70 23.86 -21.61
CA GLY A 54 -66.18 24.11 -20.25
C GLY A 54 -65.61 22.86 -19.57
N SER A 55 -66.24 21.70 -19.76
CA SER A 55 -65.70 20.42 -19.27
C SER A 55 -64.37 20.06 -19.94
N ALA A 56 -64.27 20.25 -21.26
CA ALA A 56 -63.04 19.98 -22.01
C ALA A 56 -61.91 20.95 -21.64
N GLU A 57 -62.21 22.24 -21.42
CA GLU A 57 -61.25 23.23 -20.92
C GLU A 57 -60.73 22.87 -19.53
N TYR A 58 -61.62 22.43 -18.64
CA TYR A 58 -61.23 21.98 -17.30
C TYR A 58 -60.33 20.75 -17.35
N GLU A 59 -60.65 19.75 -18.17
CA GLU A 59 -59.79 18.59 -18.37
C GLU A 59 -58.44 18.96 -18.97
N LEU A 60 -58.42 19.86 -19.97
CA LEU A 60 -57.18 20.36 -20.57
C LEU A 60 -56.29 21.05 -19.52
N GLU A 61 -56.88 21.83 -18.63
CA GLU A 61 -56.13 22.50 -17.57
C GLU A 61 -55.56 21.49 -16.56
N GLN A 62 -56.34 20.46 -16.18
CA GLN A 62 -55.81 19.35 -15.38
C GLN A 62 -54.65 18.62 -16.07
N PHE A 63 -54.73 18.41 -17.39
CA PHE A 63 -53.66 17.79 -18.15
C PHE A 63 -52.40 18.66 -18.15
N LYS A 64 -52.52 19.98 -18.33
CA LYS A 64 -51.38 20.90 -18.23
C LYS A 64 -50.74 20.88 -16.86
N GLU A 65 -51.54 20.90 -15.79
CA GLU A 65 -51.03 20.86 -14.41
C GLU A 65 -50.27 19.55 -14.13
N ARG A 66 -50.85 18.41 -14.52
CA ARG A 66 -50.16 17.11 -14.40
C ARG A 66 -48.89 17.06 -15.24
N HIS A 67 -48.91 17.57 -16.47
CA HIS A 67 -47.74 17.62 -17.33
C HIS A 67 -46.64 18.51 -16.72
N ALA A 68 -46.99 19.65 -16.12
CA ALA A 68 -46.04 20.54 -15.44
C ALA A 68 -45.37 19.83 -14.24
N VAL A 69 -46.14 19.07 -13.46
CA VAL A 69 -45.59 18.26 -12.35
C VAL A 69 -44.61 17.21 -12.89
N ILE A 70 -44.99 16.47 -13.93
CA ILE A 70 -44.13 15.45 -14.55
C ILE A 70 -42.83 16.08 -15.06
N VAL A 71 -42.90 17.20 -15.76
CA VAL A 71 -41.70 17.91 -16.27
C VAL A 71 -40.79 18.33 -15.11
N ALA A 72 -41.35 18.90 -14.04
CA ALA A 72 -40.58 19.29 -12.86
C ALA A 72 -39.91 18.08 -12.16
N GLU A 73 -40.59 16.94 -12.09
CA GLU A 73 -40.02 15.69 -11.56
C GLU A 73 -38.87 15.17 -12.44
N TYR A 74 -39.03 15.22 -13.77
CA TYR A 74 -37.97 14.83 -14.70
C TYR A 74 -36.76 15.77 -14.61
N GLU A 75 -36.96 17.08 -14.54
CA GLU A 75 -35.89 18.06 -14.37
C GLU A 75 -35.15 17.87 -13.04
N ALA A 76 -35.88 17.64 -11.94
CA ALA A 76 -35.30 17.34 -10.64
C ALA A 76 -34.47 16.04 -10.66
N LYS A 77 -34.97 15.01 -11.35
CA LYS A 77 -34.25 13.74 -11.50
C LYS A 77 -32.97 13.91 -12.33
N MET A 78 -33.04 14.62 -13.46
CA MET A 78 -31.86 14.93 -14.28
C MET A 78 -30.81 15.74 -13.51
N ALA A 79 -31.24 16.69 -12.67
CA ALA A 79 -30.33 17.45 -11.82
C ALA A 79 -29.67 16.56 -10.75
N ALA A 80 -30.43 15.67 -10.11
CA ALA A 80 -29.90 14.69 -9.16
C ALA A 80 -28.89 13.74 -9.82
N ASP A 81 -29.21 13.20 -11.00
CA ASP A 81 -28.32 12.33 -11.76
C ASP A 81 -27.04 13.09 -12.17
N SER A 82 -27.15 14.36 -12.59
CA SER A 82 -25.99 15.20 -12.90
C SER A 82 -25.06 15.38 -11.69
N ILE A 83 -25.61 15.69 -10.51
CA ILE A 83 -24.83 15.83 -9.27
C ILE A 83 -24.14 14.52 -8.91
N GLU A 84 -24.83 13.38 -9.05
CA GLU A 84 -24.24 12.07 -8.77
C GLU A 84 -23.12 11.72 -9.75
N THR A 85 -23.28 12.05 -11.04
CA THR A 85 -22.21 11.83 -12.02
C THR A 85 -20.96 12.67 -11.73
N GLU A 86 -21.12 13.94 -11.30
CA GLU A 86 -19.98 14.77 -10.88
C GLU A 86 -19.29 14.20 -9.63
N ARG A 87 -20.07 13.75 -8.65
CA ARG A 87 -19.56 13.08 -7.43
C ARG A 87 -18.72 11.84 -7.78
N LEU A 88 -19.22 10.98 -8.67
CA LEU A 88 -18.51 9.78 -9.12
C LEU A 88 -17.25 10.12 -9.92
N LEU A 89 -17.26 11.20 -10.70
CA LEU A 89 -16.07 11.68 -11.43
C LEU A 89 -14.99 12.19 -10.48
N ASP A 90 -15.36 12.87 -9.40
CA ASP A 90 -14.43 13.34 -8.37
C ASP A 90 -13.82 12.16 -7.58
N GLU A 91 -14.64 11.18 -7.19
CA GLU A 91 -14.15 9.93 -6.57
C GLU A 91 -13.17 9.18 -7.48
N LEU A 92 -13.48 9.10 -8.78
CA LEU A 92 -12.61 8.47 -9.77
C LEU A 92 -11.29 9.24 -9.97
N ARG A 93 -11.33 10.58 -9.88
CA ARG A 93 -10.12 11.42 -9.93
C ARG A 93 -9.24 11.20 -8.69
N GLU A 94 -9.83 11.14 -7.51
CA GLU A 94 -9.10 10.86 -6.25
C GLU A 94 -8.48 9.45 -6.26
N SER A 95 -9.24 8.44 -6.71
CA SER A 95 -8.72 7.08 -6.88
C SER A 95 -7.56 7.00 -7.88
N ARG A 96 -7.63 7.74 -9.00
CA ARG A 96 -6.50 7.85 -9.94
C ARG A 96 -5.27 8.52 -9.33
N GLN A 97 -5.48 9.58 -8.55
CA GLN A 97 -4.37 10.27 -7.90
C GLN A 97 -3.69 9.40 -6.84
N THR A 98 -4.47 8.67 -6.03
CA THR A 98 -3.93 7.75 -5.03
C THR A 98 -3.17 6.59 -5.67
N THR A 99 -3.68 6.03 -6.78
CA THR A 99 -2.97 4.96 -7.52
C THR A 99 -1.66 5.45 -8.15
N GLU A 100 -1.62 6.64 -8.74
CA GLU A 100 -0.36 7.24 -9.24
C GLU A 100 0.64 7.52 -8.11
N ASN A 101 0.17 8.01 -6.95
CA ASN A 101 1.02 8.19 -5.77
C ASN A 101 1.59 6.85 -5.28
N CYS A 102 0.78 5.79 -5.25
CA CYS A 102 1.25 4.44 -4.89
C CYS A 102 2.27 3.91 -5.90
N LYS A 103 2.08 4.17 -7.20
CA LYS A 103 3.02 3.78 -8.25
C LYS A 103 4.37 4.48 -8.11
N ALA A 104 4.38 5.79 -7.84
CA ALA A 104 5.59 6.55 -7.58
C ALA A 104 6.33 6.04 -6.32
N ALA A 105 5.59 5.74 -5.24
CA ALA A 105 6.17 5.15 -4.03
C ALA A 105 6.77 3.75 -4.28
N LEU A 106 6.13 2.95 -5.14
CA LEU A 106 6.65 1.64 -5.53
C LEU A 106 7.93 1.77 -6.36
N GLN A 107 7.98 2.70 -7.31
CA GLN A 107 9.19 2.98 -8.10
C GLN A 107 10.38 3.35 -7.21
N HIS A 108 10.18 4.26 -6.25
CA HIS A 108 11.22 4.61 -5.29
C HIS A 108 11.70 3.40 -4.45
N LYS A 109 10.80 2.49 -4.08
CA LYS A 109 11.18 1.24 -3.39
C LYS A 109 11.99 0.30 -4.27
N VAL A 110 11.62 0.18 -5.55
CA VAL A 110 12.38 -0.62 -6.54
C VAL A 110 13.79 -0.04 -6.71
N GLU A 111 13.91 1.27 -6.93
CA GLU A 111 15.22 1.94 -7.02
C GLU A 111 16.07 1.73 -5.76
N ARG A 112 15.44 1.72 -4.57
CA ARG A 112 16.14 1.43 -3.32
C ARG A 112 16.60 -0.03 -3.23
N LEU A 113 15.80 -0.98 -3.71
CA LEU A 113 16.21 -2.38 -3.80
C LEU A 113 17.39 -2.55 -4.75
N ASP A 114 17.36 -1.92 -5.93
CA ASP A 114 18.46 -1.95 -6.90
C ASP A 114 19.76 -1.39 -6.30
N GLN A 115 19.66 -0.30 -5.52
CA GLN A 115 20.80 0.25 -4.78
C GLN A 115 21.36 -0.72 -3.75
N LEU A 116 20.48 -1.41 -3.00
CA LEU A 116 20.89 -2.39 -2.00
C LEU A 116 21.50 -3.63 -2.64
N GLU A 117 20.95 -4.12 -3.76
CA GLU A 117 21.53 -5.21 -4.54
C GLU A 117 22.91 -4.84 -5.08
N THR A 118 23.06 -3.62 -5.61
CA THR A 118 24.37 -3.10 -6.05
C THR A 118 25.36 -3.01 -4.89
N TYR A 119 24.92 -2.62 -3.69
CA TYR A 119 25.76 -2.56 -2.50
C TYR A 119 26.17 -3.97 -2.04
N LEU A 120 25.23 -4.91 -1.98
CA LEU A 120 25.49 -6.30 -1.60
C LEU A 120 26.45 -6.97 -2.60
N ALA A 121 26.34 -6.66 -3.89
CA ALA A 121 27.26 -7.15 -4.92
C ALA A 121 28.68 -6.58 -4.79
N LYS A 122 28.86 -5.43 -4.13
CA LYS A 122 30.17 -4.81 -3.86
C LYS A 122 30.80 -5.27 -2.55
N LEU A 123 30.06 -5.96 -1.69
CA LEU A 123 30.64 -6.49 -0.47
C LEU A 123 31.64 -7.60 -0.82
N PRO A 124 32.80 -7.66 -0.12
CA PRO A 124 33.76 -8.72 -0.33
C PRO A 124 33.07 -10.07 -0.20
N THR A 125 33.26 -10.91 -1.21
CA THR A 125 32.74 -12.27 -1.15
C THR A 125 33.47 -13.06 -0.07
N ALA A 126 32.85 -14.13 0.42
CA ALA A 126 33.50 -15.02 1.39
C ALA A 126 34.85 -15.55 0.86
N ASP A 127 34.95 -15.74 -0.45
CA ASP A 127 36.18 -16.19 -1.11
C ASP A 127 37.27 -15.11 -1.09
N GLU A 128 36.94 -13.85 -1.36
CA GLU A 128 37.87 -12.72 -1.24
C GLU A 128 38.32 -12.51 0.21
N TYR A 129 37.41 -12.66 1.18
CA TYR A 129 37.76 -12.62 2.60
C TYR A 129 38.72 -13.77 2.97
N ASN A 130 38.44 -14.98 2.51
CA ASN A 130 39.32 -16.12 2.76
C ASN A 130 40.70 -15.95 2.09
N GLU A 131 40.75 -15.33 0.91
CA GLU A 131 42.01 -15.05 0.23
C GLU A 131 42.82 -13.97 0.96
N THR A 132 42.19 -12.88 1.39
CA THR A 132 42.84 -11.86 2.23
C THR A 132 43.33 -12.45 3.56
N LEU A 133 42.56 -13.36 4.17
CA LEU A 133 42.97 -14.09 5.38
C LEU A 133 44.20 -14.98 5.11
N ARG A 134 44.24 -15.71 3.99
CA ARG A 134 45.41 -16.50 3.59
C ARG A 134 46.63 -15.62 3.35
N GLN A 135 46.46 -14.49 2.69
CA GLN A 135 47.55 -13.52 2.48
C GLN A 135 48.06 -13.00 3.82
N LEU A 136 47.17 -12.68 4.76
CA LEU A 136 47.54 -12.22 6.09
C LEU A 136 48.32 -13.30 6.85
N GLN A 137 47.87 -14.55 6.82
CA GLN A 137 48.59 -15.70 7.40
C GLN A 137 49.98 -15.88 6.77
N LEU A 138 50.09 -15.75 5.44
CA LEU A 138 51.37 -15.82 4.74
C LEU A 138 52.32 -14.68 5.18
N THR A 139 51.80 -13.46 5.30
CA THR A 139 52.60 -12.32 5.79
C THR A 139 53.03 -12.50 7.24
N GLN A 140 52.16 -13.05 8.10
CA GLN A 140 52.48 -13.36 9.48
C GLN A 140 53.59 -14.41 9.57
N GLN A 141 53.53 -15.46 8.75
CA GLN A 141 54.58 -16.48 8.70
C GLN A 141 55.92 -15.86 8.28
N ARG A 142 55.93 -14.99 7.26
CA ARG A 142 57.14 -14.27 6.83
C ARG A 142 57.72 -13.38 7.93
N LEU A 143 56.88 -12.71 8.72
CA LEU A 143 57.33 -11.89 9.84
C LEU A 143 58.02 -12.76 10.91
N VAL A 144 57.46 -13.92 11.25
CA VAL A 144 58.08 -14.87 12.19
C VAL A 144 59.44 -15.35 11.69
N ASP A 145 59.56 -15.64 10.39
CA ASP A 145 60.83 -16.10 9.82
C ASP A 145 61.88 -14.97 9.79
N LEU A 146 61.49 -13.74 9.49
CA LEU A 146 62.36 -12.56 9.58
C LEU A 146 62.79 -12.27 11.02
N GLU A 147 61.90 -12.44 11.99
CA GLU A 147 62.21 -12.30 13.42
C GLU A 147 63.27 -13.33 13.86
N LYS A 148 63.11 -14.60 13.46
CA LYS A 148 64.12 -15.64 13.70
C LYS A 148 65.46 -15.29 13.08
N GLN A 149 65.47 -14.78 11.84
CA GLN A 149 66.69 -14.36 11.16
C GLN A 149 67.35 -13.18 11.87
N SER A 150 66.56 -12.18 12.28
CA SER A 150 67.02 -11.03 13.06
C SER A 150 67.69 -11.49 14.36
N ASN A 151 67.03 -12.36 15.12
CA ASN A 151 67.56 -12.90 16.37
C ASN A 151 68.86 -13.70 16.16
N ALA A 152 68.96 -14.47 15.07
CA ALA A 152 70.19 -15.18 14.72
C ALA A 152 71.34 -14.21 14.39
N THR A 153 71.07 -13.15 13.61
CA THR A 153 72.07 -12.12 13.29
C THR A 153 72.48 -11.31 14.52
N GLN A 154 71.55 -11.04 15.44
CA GLN A 154 71.84 -10.38 16.71
C GLN A 154 72.74 -11.25 17.59
N SER A 155 72.48 -12.55 17.70
CA SER A 155 73.33 -13.48 18.44
C SER A 155 74.75 -13.56 17.86
N MET A 156 74.88 -13.58 16.52
CA MET A 156 76.19 -13.49 15.87
C MET A 156 76.92 -12.17 16.16
N LEU A 157 76.18 -11.06 16.21
CA LEU A 157 76.74 -9.74 16.53
C LEU A 157 77.28 -9.71 17.95
N GLU A 158 76.49 -10.18 18.93
CA GLU A 158 76.91 -10.32 20.34
C GLU A 158 78.17 -11.19 20.48
N GLN A 159 78.27 -12.26 19.69
CA GLN A 159 79.47 -13.10 19.65
C GLN A 159 80.68 -12.34 19.09
N CYS A 160 80.51 -11.57 18.02
CA CYS A 160 81.58 -10.74 17.44
C CYS A 160 82.03 -9.63 18.40
N GLU A 161 81.08 -8.99 19.09
CA GLU A 161 81.36 -7.97 20.11
C GLU A 161 82.15 -8.56 21.29
N SER A 162 81.81 -9.78 21.73
CA SER A 162 82.57 -10.52 22.74
C SER A 162 84.02 -10.77 22.29
N LEU A 163 84.20 -11.33 21.08
CA LEU A 163 85.54 -11.57 20.50
C LEU A 163 86.35 -10.28 20.36
N LEU A 164 85.71 -9.19 19.92
CA LEU A 164 86.33 -7.87 19.83
C LEU A 164 86.75 -7.35 21.22
N GLY A 165 85.93 -7.60 22.24
CA GLY A 165 86.25 -7.29 23.64
C GLY A 165 87.50 -8.05 24.13
N GLU A 166 87.59 -9.34 23.82
CA GLU A 166 88.76 -10.15 24.14
C GLU A 166 90.04 -9.66 23.44
N GLU A 167 89.95 -9.36 22.14
CA GLU A 167 91.09 -8.82 21.37
C GLU A 167 91.52 -7.44 21.87
N LYS A 168 90.57 -6.55 22.19
CA LYS A 168 90.87 -5.26 22.85
C LYS A 168 91.60 -5.46 24.17
N ALA A 169 91.21 -6.46 24.97
CA ALA A 169 91.90 -6.77 26.22
C ALA A 169 93.32 -7.34 25.99
N LYS A 170 93.55 -8.10 24.91
CA LYS A 170 94.89 -8.57 24.52
C LYS A 170 95.77 -7.40 24.07
N VAL A 171 95.25 -6.50 23.24
CA VAL A 171 95.95 -5.29 22.80
C VAL A 171 96.31 -4.42 23.98
N LYS A 172 95.39 -4.21 24.93
CA LYS A 172 95.67 -3.45 26.16
C LYS A 172 96.82 -4.08 26.98
N ARG A 173 96.80 -5.40 27.17
CA ARG A 173 97.89 -6.13 27.85
C ARG A 173 99.23 -6.01 27.11
N ALA A 174 99.21 -6.04 25.78
CA ALA A 174 100.41 -5.85 24.96
C ALA A 174 100.95 -4.42 25.10
N ALA A 175 100.08 -3.41 25.07
CA ALA A 175 100.45 -2.01 25.28
C ALA A 175 101.01 -1.76 26.69
N GLU A 176 100.41 -2.34 27.73
CA GLU A 176 100.95 -2.28 29.11
C GLU A 176 102.33 -2.94 29.21
N ARG A 177 102.54 -4.07 28.51
CA ARG A 177 103.85 -4.74 28.43
C ARG A 177 104.87 -3.90 27.67
N GLU A 178 104.47 -3.27 26.56
CA GLU A 178 105.32 -2.37 25.79
C GLU A 178 105.73 -1.15 26.63
N GLN A 179 104.79 -0.54 27.36
CA GLN A 179 105.07 0.57 28.27
C GLN A 179 106.05 0.15 29.39
N LEU A 180 105.91 -1.05 29.93
CA LEU A 180 106.85 -1.60 30.92
C LEU A 180 108.25 -1.78 30.32
N LEU A 181 108.35 -2.35 29.11
CA LEU A 181 109.63 -2.50 28.41
C LEU A 181 110.26 -1.15 28.09
N GLN A 182 109.46 -0.17 27.68
CA GLN A 182 109.91 1.20 27.44
C GLN A 182 110.46 1.83 28.72
N THR A 183 109.75 1.68 29.84
CA THR A 183 110.21 2.17 31.15
C THR A 183 111.52 1.50 31.58
N GLN A 184 111.68 0.21 31.31
CA GLN A 184 112.92 -0.52 31.59
C GLN A 184 114.08 -0.04 30.70
N LEU A 185 113.80 0.23 29.43
CA LEU A 185 114.75 0.78 28.47
C LEU A 185 115.20 2.19 28.90
N ASP A 186 114.25 3.06 29.23
CA ASP A 186 114.52 4.42 29.72
C ASP A 186 115.35 4.40 31.01
N GLY A 187 115.04 3.49 31.95
CA GLY A 187 115.84 3.29 33.16
C GLY A 187 117.23 2.70 32.89
N ALA A 188 117.40 1.89 31.85
CA ALA A 188 118.72 1.42 31.40
C ALA A 188 119.52 2.56 30.72
N MET A 189 118.86 3.36 29.88
CA MET A 189 119.47 4.56 29.27
C MET A 189 119.87 5.59 30.33
N GLN A 190 119.04 5.87 31.35
CA GLN A 190 119.40 6.73 32.48
C GLN A 190 120.58 6.17 33.30
N ARG A 191 120.69 4.85 33.44
CA ARG A 191 121.86 4.20 34.06
C ARG A 191 123.13 4.36 33.21
N ILE A 192 123.01 4.34 31.89
CA ILE A 192 124.13 4.67 30.97
C ILE A 192 124.49 6.16 31.08
N HIS A 193 123.50 7.06 31.13
CA HIS A 193 123.71 8.50 31.26
C HIS A 193 124.28 8.90 32.64
N SER A 194 123.89 8.23 33.73
CA SER A 194 124.47 8.43 35.06
C SER A 194 125.85 7.78 35.23
N LYS A 195 126.19 6.77 34.41
CA LYS A 195 127.54 6.20 34.34
C LYS A 195 128.51 7.04 33.48
N ASN A 196 127.97 7.85 32.57
CA ASN A 196 128.71 8.91 31.86
C ASN A 196 128.85 10.21 32.70
N ALA A 197 128.29 10.28 33.91
CA ALA A 197 128.36 11.45 34.80
C ALA A 197 129.52 11.42 35.82
N SER A 198 130.54 10.59 35.60
CA SER A 198 131.87 10.73 36.21
C SER A 198 132.89 11.10 35.13
N GLY A 199 132.72 12.28 34.56
CA GLY A 199 133.63 12.79 33.56
C GLY A 199 133.00 13.87 32.70
N SER A 200 133.28 15.11 33.07
CA SER A 200 133.36 16.25 32.15
C SER A 200 132.06 16.67 31.44
N GLY A 201 131.51 17.78 31.92
CA GLY A 201 130.97 18.90 31.15
C GLY A 201 130.16 18.61 29.89
N THR A 202 128.93 19.13 29.86
CA THR A 202 128.55 20.16 28.88
C THR A 202 127.18 20.71 29.23
N ASN A 203 127.05 22.05 29.19
CA ASN A 203 125.79 22.73 28.92
C ASN A 203 125.01 21.93 27.86
N ILE A 204 123.79 21.50 28.17
CA ILE A 204 122.84 21.11 27.12
C ILE A 204 122.44 22.41 26.43
N GLN A 205 123.30 22.88 25.52
CA GLN A 205 122.81 23.55 24.34
C GLN A 205 121.71 22.64 23.79
N VAL A 206 120.51 23.19 23.63
CA VAL A 206 119.42 22.58 22.88
C VAL A 206 120.01 22.13 21.54
N THR A 207 120.35 20.85 21.45
CA THR A 207 120.85 20.28 20.21
C THR A 207 119.67 20.25 19.23
N PRO A 208 119.89 20.62 17.96
CA PRO A 208 118.83 20.67 16.96
C PRO A 208 117.99 19.38 16.90
N GLU A 209 118.57 18.22 17.22
CA GLU A 209 117.89 16.91 17.31
C GLU A 209 116.73 16.88 18.32
N PHE A 210 116.85 17.47 19.52
CA PHE A 210 115.75 17.49 20.50
C PHE A 210 114.58 18.39 20.03
N VAL A 211 114.90 19.47 19.31
CA VAL A 211 113.87 20.34 18.70
C VAL A 211 113.21 19.64 17.52
N GLU A 212 113.93 18.79 16.79
CA GLU A 212 113.38 17.94 15.75
C GLU A 212 112.47 16.84 16.33
N ASP A 213 112.85 16.18 17.41
CA ASP A 213 112.00 15.19 18.10
C ASP A 213 110.69 15.83 18.61
N LEU A 214 110.79 17.02 19.22
CA LEU A 214 109.60 17.74 19.70
C LEU A 214 108.69 18.19 18.54
N LYS A 215 109.27 18.57 17.39
CA LYS A 215 108.51 18.87 16.17
C LYS A 215 107.84 17.62 15.61
N TYR A 216 108.54 16.49 15.60
CA TYR A 216 108.00 15.22 15.14
C TYR A 216 106.82 14.78 16.00
N ASP A 217 106.93 14.88 17.33
CA ASP A 217 105.83 14.58 18.24
C ASP A 217 104.66 15.55 18.08
N LEU A 218 104.92 16.86 17.92
CA LEU A 218 103.88 17.85 17.65
C LEU A 218 103.12 17.53 16.36
N ASP A 219 103.83 17.16 15.29
CA ASP A 219 103.22 16.77 14.01
C ASP A 219 102.45 15.45 14.14
N ARG A 220 102.97 14.47 14.89
CA ARG A 220 102.26 13.24 15.22
C ARG A 220 100.95 13.52 15.96
N TYR A 221 100.96 14.43 16.94
CA TYR A 221 99.75 14.85 17.66
C TYR A 221 98.78 15.63 16.78
N ARG A 222 99.27 16.46 15.85
CA ARG A 222 98.41 17.12 14.87
C ARG A 222 97.70 16.12 13.97
N VAL A 223 98.42 15.10 13.49
CA VAL A 223 97.84 14.05 12.66
C VAL A 223 96.80 13.26 13.44
N SER A 224 97.08 12.85 14.68
CA SER A 224 96.11 12.11 15.50
C SER A 224 94.89 12.96 15.88
N PHE A 225 95.08 14.25 16.17
CA PHE A 225 94.00 15.20 16.40
C PHE A 225 93.11 15.36 15.16
N GLU A 226 93.68 15.54 13.97
CA GLU A 226 92.90 15.63 12.73
C GLU A 226 92.16 14.33 12.40
N GLN A 227 92.76 13.17 12.69
CA GLN A 227 92.07 11.88 12.56
C GLN A 227 90.88 11.78 13.54
N ALA A 228 91.06 12.15 14.81
CA ALA A 228 90.00 12.15 15.80
C ALA A 228 88.87 13.14 15.44
N LYS A 229 89.23 14.33 14.95
CA LYS A 229 88.27 15.32 14.46
C LYS A 229 87.43 14.77 13.31
N LYS A 230 88.05 14.17 12.30
CA LYS A 230 87.34 13.53 11.18
C LYS A 230 86.42 12.39 11.64
N LEU A 231 86.83 11.60 12.64
CA LEU A 231 85.97 10.56 13.21
C LEU A 231 84.76 11.15 13.94
N LEU A 232 84.95 12.24 14.69
CA LEU A 232 83.85 12.92 15.38
C LEU A 232 82.88 13.57 14.38
N GLU A 233 83.38 14.21 13.33
CA GLU A 233 82.57 14.74 12.22
C GLU A 233 81.79 13.61 11.51
N ALA A 234 82.43 12.46 11.27
CA ALA A 234 81.76 11.31 10.67
C ALA A 234 80.70 10.68 11.61
N GLU A 235 80.92 10.67 12.92
CA GLU A 235 79.96 10.16 13.90
C GLU A 235 78.77 11.12 14.08
N THR A 236 79.03 12.43 14.12
CA THR A 236 77.96 13.45 14.19
C THR A 236 77.07 13.39 12.96
N HIS A 237 77.64 13.29 11.74
CA HIS A 237 76.84 13.06 10.54
C HIS A 237 76.04 11.74 10.56
N ARG A 238 76.60 10.66 11.12
CA ARG A 238 75.86 9.40 11.31
C ARG A 238 74.71 9.56 12.30
N ALA A 239 74.92 10.28 13.40
CA ALA A 239 73.89 10.56 14.39
C ALA A 239 72.76 11.43 13.81
N GLU A 240 73.08 12.50 13.08
CA GLU A 240 72.11 13.36 12.38
C GLU A 240 71.28 12.57 11.36
N ALA A 241 71.93 11.69 10.59
CA ALA A 241 71.25 10.82 9.64
C ALA A 241 70.29 9.83 10.35
N ALA A 242 70.70 9.27 11.50
CA ALA A 242 69.86 8.39 12.31
C ALA A 242 68.66 9.14 12.91
N GLU A 243 68.86 10.36 13.45
CA GLU A 243 67.79 11.20 13.97
C GLU A 243 66.78 11.57 12.87
N SER A 244 67.27 11.94 11.68
CA SER A 244 66.40 12.22 10.54
C SER A 244 65.55 11.01 10.12
N ARG A 245 66.11 9.79 10.18
CA ARG A 245 65.37 8.55 9.91
C ARG A 245 64.29 8.29 10.96
N GLN A 246 64.64 8.38 12.25
CA GLN A 246 63.67 8.21 13.33
C GLN A 246 62.53 9.25 13.25
N LYS A 247 62.84 10.49 12.90
CA LYS A 247 61.83 11.55 12.72
C LYS A 247 60.90 11.25 11.54
N MET A 248 61.41 10.68 10.45
CA MET A 248 60.61 10.22 9.32
C MET A 248 59.70 9.05 9.69
N GLU A 249 60.24 8.02 10.36
CA GLU A 249 59.48 6.86 10.83
C GLU A 249 58.38 7.27 11.80
N LYS A 250 58.68 8.15 12.76
CA LYS A 250 57.69 8.68 13.70
C LYS A 250 56.53 9.37 12.96
N ARG A 251 56.83 10.21 11.96
CA ARG A 251 55.79 10.86 11.14
C ARG A 251 54.96 9.85 10.36
N GLN A 252 55.57 8.79 9.84
CA GLN A 252 54.85 7.73 9.12
C GLN A 252 53.88 6.99 10.07
N PHE A 253 54.31 6.66 11.28
CA PHE A 253 53.44 6.02 12.27
C PHE A 253 52.31 6.96 12.74
N GLU A 254 52.59 8.25 12.97
CA GLU A 254 51.57 9.24 13.31
C GLU A 254 50.53 9.39 12.19
N GLU A 255 50.97 9.40 10.93
CA GLU A 255 50.06 9.48 9.78
C GLU A 255 49.22 8.20 9.62
N GLN A 256 49.81 7.02 9.83
CA GLN A 256 49.07 5.75 9.85
C GLN A 256 48.03 5.72 10.98
N LEU A 257 48.42 6.16 12.18
CA LEU A 257 47.50 6.24 13.32
C LEU A 257 46.33 7.17 13.01
N ALA A 258 46.58 8.35 12.44
CA ALA A 258 45.53 9.30 12.05
C ALA A 258 44.58 8.72 10.98
N ARG A 259 45.10 7.94 10.02
CA ARG A 259 44.28 7.24 9.02
C ARG A 259 43.38 6.19 9.69
N GLU A 260 43.93 5.36 10.58
CA GLU A 260 43.15 4.33 11.28
C GLU A 260 42.12 4.92 12.26
N GLU A 261 42.43 6.04 12.91
CA GLU A 261 41.43 6.75 13.74
C GLU A 261 40.27 7.30 12.89
N ALA A 262 40.57 7.81 11.70
CA ALA A 262 39.54 8.28 10.77
C ALA A 262 38.67 7.12 10.24
N THR A 263 39.25 5.97 9.89
CA THR A 263 38.49 4.78 9.47
C THR A 263 37.61 4.27 10.61
N MET A 264 38.15 4.15 11.83
CA MET A 264 37.40 3.73 13.01
C MET A 264 36.26 4.68 13.36
N SER A 265 36.46 6.00 13.20
CA SER A 265 35.40 6.99 13.36
C SER A 265 34.28 6.81 12.31
N GLY A 266 34.66 6.60 11.04
CA GLY A 266 33.71 6.31 9.96
C GLY A 266 32.90 5.03 10.19
N LEU A 267 33.55 3.96 10.66
CA LEU A 267 32.89 2.70 11.01
C LEU A 267 31.96 2.86 12.23
N ARG A 268 32.35 3.62 13.26
CA ARG A 268 31.49 3.91 14.41
C ARG A 268 30.22 4.66 14.01
N ASN A 269 30.33 5.67 13.15
CA ASN A 269 29.18 6.42 12.64
C ASN A 269 28.27 5.54 11.78
N SER A 270 28.85 4.70 10.93
CA SER A 270 28.08 3.74 10.12
C SER A 270 27.33 2.75 11.01
N LEU A 271 27.97 2.25 12.07
CA LEU A 271 27.34 1.35 13.04
C LEU A 271 26.23 2.05 13.84
N SER A 272 26.40 3.31 14.24
CA SER A 272 25.33 4.05 14.93
C SER A 272 24.14 4.30 14.03
N ASN A 273 24.37 4.62 12.75
CA ASN A 273 23.31 4.80 11.76
C ASN A 273 22.56 3.49 11.53
N GLY A 274 23.27 2.37 11.34
CA GLY A 274 22.65 1.05 11.24
C GLY A 274 21.82 0.67 12.46
N LYS A 275 22.28 1.00 13.68
CA LYS A 275 21.50 0.80 14.91
C LYS A 275 20.22 1.65 14.92
N ALA A 276 20.29 2.91 14.48
CA ALA A 276 19.12 3.79 14.41
C ALA A 276 18.09 3.26 13.40
N GLU A 277 18.52 2.79 12.24
CA GLU A 277 17.66 2.15 11.23
C GLU A 277 16.98 0.90 11.79
N ILE A 278 17.71 0.03 12.49
CA ILE A 278 17.14 -1.16 13.14
C ILE A 278 16.06 -0.77 14.15
N ILE A 279 16.27 0.29 14.95
CA ILE A 279 15.27 0.78 15.91
C ILE A 279 14.02 1.29 15.17
N GLN A 280 14.19 2.02 14.07
CA GLN A 280 13.08 2.49 13.25
C GLN A 280 12.28 1.33 12.63
N LEU A 281 12.96 0.32 12.08
CA LEU A 281 12.34 -0.88 11.52
C LEU A 281 11.56 -1.65 12.60
N LYS A 282 12.13 -1.84 13.79
CA LYS A 282 11.42 -2.44 14.93
C LYS A 282 10.14 -1.67 15.28
N LYS A 283 10.20 -0.33 15.33
CA LYS A 283 9.03 0.53 15.59
C LYS A 283 7.99 0.46 14.46
N HIS A 284 8.40 0.20 13.23
CA HIS A 284 7.47 0.01 12.12
C HIS A 284 6.78 -1.35 12.20
N ILE A 285 7.53 -2.43 12.50
CA ILE A 285 6.98 -3.77 12.68
C ILE A 285 5.97 -3.80 13.84
N THR A 286 6.26 -3.13 14.97
CA THR A 286 5.30 -3.07 16.09
C THR A 286 4.00 -2.37 15.70
N ARG A 287 4.06 -1.29 14.91
CA ARG A 287 2.88 -0.61 14.36
C ARG A 287 2.09 -1.49 13.38
N LEU A 288 2.75 -2.15 12.45
CA LEU A 288 2.08 -3.08 11.54
C LEU A 288 1.40 -4.24 12.30
N ASN A 289 2.00 -4.70 13.38
CA ASN A 289 1.39 -5.74 14.22
C ASN A 289 0.16 -5.24 14.97
N SER A 290 0.14 -3.99 15.47
CA SER A 290 -1.08 -3.41 16.05
C SER A 290 -2.17 -3.25 15.00
N ASP A 291 -1.83 -2.72 13.81
CA ASP A 291 -2.79 -2.51 12.73
C ASP A 291 -3.39 -3.85 12.25
N LYS A 292 -2.58 -4.91 12.20
CA LYS A 292 -3.04 -6.28 11.92
C LYS A 292 -4.01 -6.79 12.98
N GLN A 293 -3.75 -6.54 14.26
CA GLN A 293 -4.63 -6.94 15.35
C GLN A 293 -5.98 -6.20 15.27
N ASP A 294 -5.96 -4.89 15.02
CA ASP A 294 -7.17 -4.09 14.83
C ASP A 294 -8.00 -4.57 13.64
N LEU A 295 -7.35 -4.90 12.52
CA LEU A 295 -8.03 -5.43 11.34
C LEU A 295 -8.67 -6.80 11.62
N LEU A 296 -7.96 -7.69 12.32
CA LEU A 296 -8.51 -8.98 12.74
C LEU A 296 -9.71 -8.80 13.68
N GLU A 297 -9.66 -7.85 14.60
CA GLU A 297 -10.78 -7.55 15.48
C GLU A 297 -12.00 -7.04 14.70
N ARG A 298 -11.80 -6.11 13.75
CA ARG A 298 -12.85 -5.63 12.85
C ARG A 298 -13.45 -6.76 12.00
N LEU A 299 -12.62 -7.67 11.49
CA LEU A 299 -13.07 -8.84 10.72
C LEU A 299 -13.93 -9.77 11.58
N LEU A 300 -13.53 -10.03 12.84
CA LEU A 300 -14.32 -10.84 13.75
C LEU A 300 -15.66 -10.17 14.12
N ARG A 301 -15.67 -8.85 14.35
CA ARG A 301 -16.91 -8.08 14.59
C ARG A 301 -17.85 -8.09 13.38
N THR A 302 -17.33 -7.91 12.17
CA THR A 302 -18.15 -7.97 10.94
C THR A 302 -18.68 -9.38 10.68
N ARG A 303 -17.86 -10.42 10.87
CA ARG A 303 -18.31 -11.82 10.77
C ARG A 303 -19.42 -12.14 11.76
N THR A 304 -19.31 -11.69 13.01
CA THR A 304 -20.35 -11.91 14.02
C THR A 304 -21.63 -11.13 13.72
N SER A 305 -21.51 -9.89 13.22
CA SER A 305 -22.66 -9.12 12.72
C SER A 305 -23.36 -9.81 11.54
N LEU A 306 -22.59 -10.29 10.55
CA LEU A 306 -23.12 -11.04 9.41
C LEU A 306 -23.81 -12.33 9.86
N ALA A 307 -23.20 -13.07 10.79
CA ALA A 307 -23.81 -14.28 11.34
C ALA A 307 -25.15 -13.98 12.03
N LYS A 308 -25.25 -12.88 12.78
CA LYS A 308 -26.52 -12.42 13.37
C LYS A 308 -27.54 -12.04 12.30
N ALA A 309 -27.15 -11.29 11.27
CA ALA A 309 -28.03 -10.94 10.17
C ALA A 309 -28.54 -12.18 9.42
N VAL A 310 -27.66 -13.14 9.11
CA VAL A 310 -28.03 -14.42 8.50
C VAL A 310 -28.99 -15.21 9.39
N ALA A 311 -28.77 -15.23 10.71
CA ALA A 311 -29.71 -15.86 11.65
C ALA A 311 -31.08 -15.17 11.65
N LEU A 312 -31.12 -13.83 11.61
CA LEU A 312 -32.36 -13.06 11.48
C LEU A 312 -33.09 -13.36 10.16
N TRP A 313 -32.37 -13.46 9.04
CA TRP A 313 -32.94 -13.85 7.74
C TRP A 313 -33.47 -15.29 7.73
N LYS A 314 -32.76 -16.22 8.39
CA LYS A 314 -33.19 -17.62 8.55
C LYS A 314 -34.34 -17.78 9.56
N SER A 315 -34.60 -16.80 10.42
CA SER A 315 -35.69 -16.85 11.39
C SER A 315 -37.07 -16.95 10.71
N VAL A 316 -38.08 -17.37 11.47
CA VAL A 316 -39.46 -17.46 10.98
C VAL A 316 -39.96 -16.11 10.43
N ALA A 317 -39.62 -15.01 11.11
CA ALA A 317 -39.98 -13.66 10.66
C ALA A 317 -39.25 -13.27 9.36
N GLY A 318 -37.96 -13.58 9.25
CA GLY A 318 -37.18 -13.37 8.03
C GLY A 318 -37.72 -14.17 6.84
N GLN A 319 -38.09 -15.43 7.06
CA GLN A 319 -38.70 -16.30 6.05
C GLN A 319 -40.09 -15.82 5.60
N LYS A 320 -40.89 -15.24 6.51
CA LYS A 320 -42.16 -14.58 6.17
C LYS A 320 -41.94 -13.35 5.30
N ARG A 321 -40.97 -12.48 5.66
CA ARG A 321 -40.59 -11.31 4.86
C ARG A 321 -40.09 -11.69 3.47
N LEU A 322 -39.26 -12.74 3.38
CA LEU A 322 -38.76 -13.24 2.09
C LEU A 322 -39.89 -13.80 1.21
N ARG A 323 -40.85 -14.52 1.80
CA ARG A 323 -42.05 -14.98 1.07
C ARG A 323 -42.89 -13.81 0.57
N LEU A 324 -43.16 -12.82 1.42
CA LEU A 324 -43.87 -11.61 1.04
C LEU A 324 -43.17 -10.87 -0.11
N LEU A 325 -41.84 -10.74 -0.05
CA LEU A 325 -41.06 -10.11 -1.13
C LEU A 325 -41.23 -10.85 -2.46
N ARG A 326 -41.20 -12.20 -2.45
CA ARG A 326 -41.45 -12.99 -3.66
C ARG A 326 -42.88 -12.79 -4.19
N GLU A 327 -43.87 -12.79 -3.31
CA GLU A 327 -45.27 -12.56 -3.70
C GLU A 327 -45.48 -11.16 -4.28
N LEU A 328 -44.87 -10.14 -3.68
CA LEU A 328 -44.90 -8.76 -4.17
C LEU A 328 -44.23 -8.67 -5.54
N MET A 329 -43.03 -9.24 -5.70
CA MET A 329 -42.34 -9.30 -6.99
C MET A 329 -43.19 -9.98 -8.07
N GLN A 330 -43.83 -11.10 -7.74
CA GLN A 330 -44.73 -11.79 -8.67
C GLN A 330 -45.92 -10.89 -9.05
N THR A 331 -46.51 -10.21 -8.07
CA THR A 331 -47.63 -9.27 -8.28
C THR A 331 -47.22 -8.09 -9.16
N VAL A 332 -46.02 -7.54 -8.97
CA VAL A 332 -45.49 -6.47 -9.82
C VAL A 332 -45.23 -6.99 -11.25
N SER A 333 -44.62 -8.16 -11.40
CA SER A 333 -44.39 -8.76 -12.73
C SER A 333 -45.69 -9.02 -13.49
N GLU A 334 -46.74 -9.44 -12.77
CA GLU A 334 -48.08 -9.64 -13.30
C GLU A 334 -48.70 -8.32 -13.79
N ALA A 335 -48.60 -7.26 -12.99
CA ALA A 335 -49.11 -5.94 -13.34
C ALA A 335 -48.39 -5.36 -14.56
N VAL A 336 -47.06 -5.48 -14.62
CA VAL A 336 -46.26 -5.05 -15.78
C VAL A 336 -46.67 -5.81 -17.04
N CYS A 337 -46.78 -7.15 -16.97
CA CYS A 337 -47.22 -7.97 -18.09
C CYS A 337 -48.62 -7.58 -18.59
N LEU A 338 -49.57 -7.33 -17.69
CA LEU A 338 -50.91 -6.87 -18.08
C LEU A 338 -50.88 -5.48 -18.71
N SER A 339 -50.07 -4.56 -18.19
CA SER A 339 -49.88 -3.23 -18.80
C SER A 339 -49.35 -3.35 -20.22
N GLU A 340 -48.30 -4.15 -20.43
CA GLU A 340 -47.73 -4.38 -21.76
C GLU A 340 -48.74 -4.98 -22.74
N HIS A 341 -49.58 -5.92 -22.30
CA HIS A 341 -50.64 -6.47 -23.14
C HIS A 341 -51.70 -5.43 -23.51
N LEU A 342 -52.06 -4.55 -22.58
CA LEU A 342 -52.99 -3.46 -22.86
C LEU A 342 -52.38 -2.43 -23.83
N ASP A 343 -51.08 -2.15 -23.72
CA ASP A 343 -50.36 -1.25 -24.64
C ASP A 343 -50.27 -1.84 -26.06
N ARG A 344 -50.06 -3.16 -26.20
CA ARG A 344 -50.11 -3.85 -27.49
C ARG A 344 -51.51 -3.84 -28.11
N LEU A 345 -52.56 -4.02 -27.31
CA LEU A 345 -53.93 -3.91 -27.80
C LEU A 345 -54.28 -2.48 -28.25
N SER A 346 -53.83 -1.47 -27.51
CA SER A 346 -54.10 -0.07 -27.85
C SER A 346 -53.38 0.39 -29.12
N SER A 347 -52.21 -0.21 -29.42
CA SER A 347 -51.49 -0.03 -30.68
C SER A 347 -52.04 -0.86 -31.85
N GLY A 348 -53.07 -1.67 -31.62
CA GLY A 348 -53.75 -2.48 -32.64
C GLY A 348 -53.05 -3.81 -32.97
N GLU A 349 -52.07 -4.23 -32.16
CA GLU A 349 -51.41 -5.52 -32.30
C GLU A 349 -52.35 -6.66 -31.85
N LYS A 350 -52.31 -7.79 -32.57
CA LYS A 350 -53.03 -9.00 -32.16
C LYS A 350 -52.24 -9.71 -31.07
N LEU A 351 -52.82 -9.83 -29.88
CA LEU A 351 -52.27 -10.65 -28.81
C LEU A 351 -52.41 -12.15 -29.12
N ASN A 352 -51.43 -12.92 -28.67
CA ASN A 352 -51.54 -14.37 -28.60
C ASN A 352 -52.35 -14.75 -27.35
N ILE A 353 -53.46 -15.46 -27.52
CA ILE A 353 -54.35 -15.89 -26.42
C ILE A 353 -53.58 -16.75 -25.41
N SER A 354 -52.59 -17.53 -25.85
CA SER A 354 -51.76 -18.33 -24.94
C SER A 354 -51.01 -17.45 -23.93
N ASP A 355 -50.52 -16.29 -24.34
CA ASP A 355 -49.78 -15.37 -23.45
C ASP A 355 -50.70 -14.68 -22.42
N LEU A 356 -52.01 -14.61 -22.72
CA LEU A 356 -53.05 -14.11 -21.82
C LEU A 356 -53.58 -15.17 -20.85
N LEU A 357 -53.61 -16.44 -21.25
CA LEU A 357 -54.18 -17.52 -20.43
C LEU A 357 -53.16 -18.16 -19.48
N PHE A 358 -51.89 -18.21 -19.86
CA PHE A 358 -50.85 -18.77 -19.01
C PHE A 358 -50.22 -17.68 -18.13
N GLN A 359 -49.95 -18.00 -16.86
CA GLN A 359 -49.21 -17.10 -15.99
C GLN A 359 -47.85 -16.78 -16.64
N PRO A 360 -47.37 -15.52 -16.57
CA PRO A 360 -46.07 -15.16 -17.04
C PRO A 360 -45.11 -16.03 -16.27
N GLN A 361 -44.33 -16.84 -17.00
CA GLN A 361 -43.23 -17.54 -16.38
C GLN A 361 -42.35 -16.45 -15.78
N THR A 362 -42.31 -16.41 -14.44
CA THR A 362 -41.49 -15.44 -13.72
C THR A 362 -40.10 -15.52 -14.32
N ASN A 363 -39.65 -14.42 -14.91
CA ASN A 363 -38.35 -14.38 -15.57
C ASN A 363 -37.28 -14.97 -14.62
N PRO A 364 -36.54 -16.01 -15.02
CA PRO A 364 -35.56 -16.67 -14.15
C PRO A 364 -34.42 -15.75 -13.70
N SER A 365 -34.32 -14.53 -14.26
CA SER A 365 -33.34 -13.51 -13.84
C SER A 365 -33.52 -13.04 -12.39
N TRP A 366 -34.69 -13.26 -11.78
CA TRP A 366 -34.99 -12.82 -10.41
C TRP A 366 -35.11 -13.97 -9.40
N SER A 367 -34.88 -15.22 -9.82
CA SER A 367 -34.75 -16.30 -8.85
C SER A 367 -33.45 -16.06 -8.08
N ILE A 368 -33.55 -15.40 -6.93
CA ILE A 368 -32.55 -15.48 -5.88
C ILE A 368 -32.60 -16.93 -5.41
N SER A 369 -31.96 -17.83 -6.16
CA SER A 369 -31.49 -19.10 -5.66
C SER A 369 -30.44 -18.78 -4.62
N LEU A 370 -30.91 -18.45 -3.41
CA LEU A 370 -30.05 -18.55 -2.24
C LEU A 370 -29.51 -19.98 -2.30
N PRO A 371 -28.18 -20.18 -2.35
CA PRO A 371 -27.63 -21.50 -2.18
C PRO A 371 -28.27 -22.05 -0.91
N GLU A 372 -28.91 -23.20 -1.01
CA GLU A 372 -29.17 -24.04 0.14
C GLU A 372 -27.79 -24.34 0.72
N PHE A 373 -27.32 -23.44 1.60
CA PHE A 373 -26.21 -23.72 2.48
C PHE A 373 -26.74 -24.79 3.42
N ALA A 374 -26.66 -26.04 2.95
CA ALA A 374 -26.78 -27.24 3.74
C ALA A 374 -25.97 -26.96 5.01
N GLY A 375 -26.69 -26.89 6.12
CA GLY A 375 -26.11 -26.65 7.40
C GLY A 375 -25.30 -27.87 7.79
N ASP A 376 -24.02 -27.90 7.39
CA ASP A 376 -23.01 -28.64 8.13
C ASP A 376 -22.77 -27.87 9.43
N SER A 377 -23.72 -28.05 10.35
CA SER A 377 -23.49 -27.93 11.77
C SER A 377 -22.34 -28.87 12.12
N PRO A 378 -21.25 -28.41 12.75
CA PRO A 378 -20.29 -29.32 13.34
C PRO A 378 -20.97 -29.98 14.55
N GLN A 379 -21.66 -31.10 14.32
CA GLN A 379 -22.04 -32.00 15.39
C GLN A 379 -20.77 -32.57 16.00
N GLU A 380 -20.49 -32.15 17.24
CA GLU A 380 -19.69 -32.88 18.21
C GLU A 380 -20.15 -34.34 18.23
N ARG A 381 -19.41 -35.23 17.55
CA ARG A 381 -19.46 -36.66 17.83
C ARG A 381 -18.46 -36.94 18.95
N THR A 382 -18.98 -36.95 20.18
CA THR A 382 -18.42 -37.70 21.30
C THR A 382 -18.41 -39.17 20.91
N LEU A 383 -17.21 -39.72 20.70
CA LEU A 383 -16.99 -41.15 20.49
C LEU A 383 -16.13 -41.65 21.65
N GLU A 384 -16.77 -42.38 22.56
CA GLU A 384 -16.09 -43.17 23.58
C GLU A 384 -15.37 -44.38 22.93
N HIS A 385 -14.08 -44.53 23.30
CA HIS A 385 -13.14 -45.68 23.35
C HIS A 385 -13.43 -47.05 22.64
N PRO A 386 -12.40 -47.89 22.29
CA PRO A 386 -11.11 -48.07 22.99
C PRO A 386 -9.85 -48.29 22.11
N ALA A 387 -8.73 -48.51 22.82
CA ALA A 387 -7.36 -48.74 22.38
C ALA A 387 -7.14 -49.75 21.23
N THR A 388 -6.27 -49.44 20.26
CA THR A 388 -4.91 -50.04 20.11
C THR A 388 -4.25 -49.63 18.77
N VAL A 389 -2.97 -49.24 18.89
CA VAL A 389 -1.86 -49.38 17.91
C VAL A 389 -1.75 -48.43 16.69
N ASP A 390 -0.58 -47.77 16.71
CA ASP A 390 0.28 -47.19 15.67
C ASP A 390 -0.10 -45.98 14.81
N GLY A 391 0.82 -45.00 14.88
CA GLY A 391 1.55 -44.59 13.67
C GLY A 391 1.16 -43.26 13.05
N ALA A 392 1.78 -42.18 13.57
CA ALA A 392 2.16 -40.99 12.79
C ALA A 392 1.07 -40.23 12.00
N SER A 393 0.32 -39.37 12.69
CA SER A 393 -0.01 -38.01 12.22
C SER A 393 -1.06 -37.40 13.13
N ARG A 394 -0.67 -36.39 13.92
CA ARG A 394 -1.50 -35.35 14.56
C ARG A 394 -0.82 -34.87 15.84
N ARG A 395 -0.05 -33.77 15.76
CA ARG A 395 0.13 -32.81 16.86
C ARG A 395 0.35 -31.42 16.28
N TYR A 396 -0.73 -30.81 15.82
CA TYR A 396 -0.89 -29.35 15.86
C TYR A 396 -2.22 -29.09 16.56
N CYS A 397 -2.23 -28.04 17.39
CA CYS A 397 -3.23 -27.71 18.41
C CYS A 397 -2.87 -28.27 19.80
N TYR A 398 -1.92 -27.61 20.47
CA TYR A 398 -1.88 -27.29 21.90
C TYR A 398 -0.48 -26.73 22.23
N SER A 399 -0.19 -25.49 21.84
CA SER A 399 1.03 -24.79 22.33
C SER A 399 1.01 -23.26 22.27
N LEU A 400 -0.11 -22.61 21.92
CA LEU A 400 -0.17 -21.14 21.87
C LEU A 400 -0.27 -20.45 23.24
N SER A 401 -0.64 -21.18 24.29
CA SER A 401 -0.71 -20.62 25.65
C SER A 401 0.61 -20.72 26.45
N LYS A 402 1.64 -21.39 25.91
CA LYS A 402 2.94 -21.59 26.61
C LYS A 402 4.09 -20.74 26.06
N LEU A 403 3.92 -20.11 24.90
CA LEU A 403 4.92 -19.21 24.30
C LEU A 403 4.89 -17.78 24.85
N TYR A 404 3.85 -17.40 25.60
CA TYR A 404 3.77 -16.07 26.21
C TYR A 404 4.51 -15.93 27.55
N LEU A 405 5.02 -17.03 28.12
CA LEU A 405 5.72 -17.01 29.42
C LEU A 405 7.22 -17.35 29.37
N MET A 406 7.81 -17.54 28.19
CA MET A 406 9.23 -17.92 28.05
C MET A 406 10.08 -16.89 27.29
N ASN A 407 9.57 -15.68 27.05
CA ASN A 407 10.29 -14.66 26.29
C ASN A 407 11.15 -13.70 27.15
N GLU A 408 11.40 -14.03 28.42
CA GLU A 408 12.21 -13.21 29.33
C GLU A 408 13.58 -13.78 29.68
N LEU A 409 13.94 -14.99 29.25
CA LEU A 409 15.24 -15.58 29.62
C LEU A 409 15.82 -16.42 28.49
N THR A 410 16.56 -15.80 27.57
CA THR A 410 17.91 -16.23 27.14
C THR A 410 18.43 -15.39 25.97
N TYR A 411 19.64 -14.85 26.17
CA TYR A 411 20.53 -14.38 25.11
C TYR A 411 20.91 -15.56 24.20
N GLY A 412 20.73 -15.41 22.89
CA GLY A 412 21.24 -16.37 21.90
C GLY A 412 20.46 -16.28 20.59
N ALA A 413 21.16 -15.92 19.51
CA ALA A 413 20.61 -15.64 18.18
C ALA A 413 19.63 -16.71 17.65
N PRO A 414 18.57 -16.33 16.91
CA PRO A 414 17.84 -17.26 16.08
C PRO A 414 18.33 -17.19 14.63
N SER A 415 18.73 -18.35 14.12
CA SER A 415 18.89 -18.66 12.70
C SER A 415 17.61 -18.36 11.92
N VAL A 416 17.73 -17.59 10.86
CA VAL A 416 16.63 -17.27 9.94
C VAL A 416 16.48 -18.39 8.91
N LEU A 417 15.36 -19.12 8.98
CA LEU A 417 14.84 -19.89 7.85
C LEU A 417 13.93 -18.97 7.02
N PRO A 418 14.00 -19.00 5.68
CA PRO A 418 13.14 -18.19 4.83
C PRO A 418 11.86 -18.97 4.51
N TYR A 419 10.73 -18.49 5.02
CA TYR A 419 9.43 -18.72 4.38
C TYR A 419 8.90 -17.36 3.94
N VAL A 420 9.18 -17.03 2.68
CA VAL A 420 8.55 -15.93 1.97
C VAL A 420 7.16 -16.42 1.56
N LEU A 421 6.15 -16.12 2.38
CA LEU A 421 4.79 -16.06 1.90
C LEU A 421 4.53 -14.62 1.47
N ASP A 422 4.47 -14.46 0.16
CA ASP A 422 4.15 -13.25 -0.55
C ASP A 422 2.75 -12.78 -0.13
N MET A 423 2.70 -11.78 0.76
CA MET A 423 1.48 -11.11 1.17
C MET A 423 1.47 -9.74 0.49
N GLN A 424 0.86 -9.73 -0.69
CA GLN A 424 0.53 -8.51 -1.41
C GLN A 424 -0.20 -7.54 -0.48
N SER A 425 0.31 -6.32 -0.41
CA SER A 425 -0.27 -5.24 0.37
C SER A 425 -1.60 -4.83 -0.24
N PHE A 426 -2.70 -5.34 0.32
CA PHE A 426 -3.98 -4.68 0.19
C PHE A 426 -3.87 -3.35 0.95
N GLY A 427 -3.99 -2.23 0.23
CA GLY A 427 -4.26 -0.93 0.85
C GLY A 427 -5.49 -1.01 1.74
N PRO A 428 -5.69 -0.04 2.66
CA PRO A 428 -6.80 -0.10 3.60
C PRO A 428 -8.11 -0.08 2.80
N LEU A 429 -8.68 -1.26 2.59
CA LEU A 429 -10.08 -1.40 2.24
C LEU A 429 -10.82 -0.87 3.47
N THR A 430 -11.12 0.43 3.44
CA THR A 430 -12.26 0.98 4.16
C THR A 430 -13.48 0.30 3.55
N LEU A 431 -13.71 -0.96 3.94
CA LEU A 431 -15.03 -1.55 3.86
C LEU A 431 -15.93 -0.52 4.55
N PRO A 432 -16.91 0.06 3.85
CA PRO A 432 -17.84 0.96 4.50
C PRO A 432 -18.36 0.20 5.72
N THR A 433 -18.13 0.77 6.90
CA THR A 433 -18.79 0.35 8.13
C THR A 433 -20.26 0.63 7.93
N CYS A 434 -20.91 -0.25 7.17
CA CYS A 434 -22.35 -0.35 7.15
C CYS A 434 -22.67 -0.92 8.52
N GLU A 435 -22.84 -0.04 9.50
CA GLU A 435 -23.49 -0.39 10.76
C GLU A 435 -24.86 -0.95 10.36
N MET A 436 -24.96 -2.28 10.38
CA MET A 436 -26.18 -3.03 10.09
C MET A 436 -27.19 -2.87 11.24
N ASP A 437 -27.26 -1.69 11.85
CA ASP A 437 -28.24 -1.34 12.87
C ASP A 437 -29.64 -1.16 12.27
N PHE A 438 -29.74 -1.09 10.93
CA PHE A 438 -31.01 -1.12 10.19
C PHE A 438 -31.89 -2.34 10.50
N LEU A 439 -31.32 -3.48 10.91
CA LEU A 439 -32.10 -4.69 11.18
C LEU A 439 -32.67 -4.76 12.60
N ASN A 440 -32.17 -3.95 13.54
CA ASN A 440 -32.63 -3.98 14.93
C ASN A 440 -33.87 -3.10 15.19
N HIS A 441 -34.23 -2.23 14.23
CA HIS A 441 -35.28 -1.22 14.40
C HIS A 441 -36.34 -1.22 13.29
N LEU A 442 -36.45 -2.29 12.50
CA LEU A 442 -37.62 -2.45 11.64
C LEU A 442 -38.84 -2.52 12.56
N PRO A 443 -39.76 -1.53 12.50
CA PRO A 443 -40.95 -1.56 13.32
C PRO A 443 -41.67 -2.88 13.08
N ASP A 444 -42.38 -3.36 14.09
CA ASP A 444 -43.24 -4.53 14.01
C ASP A 444 -44.45 -4.17 13.11
N VAL A 445 -44.15 -3.93 11.84
CA VAL A 445 -45.14 -3.68 10.80
C VAL A 445 -45.95 -4.96 10.72
N ASP A 446 -47.27 -4.81 10.75
CA ASP A 446 -48.18 -5.93 10.67
C ASP A 446 -48.04 -6.61 9.30
N LEU A 447 -47.09 -7.53 9.23
CA LEU A 447 -46.77 -8.34 8.07
C LEU A 447 -48.00 -9.10 7.59
N SER A 448 -48.95 -9.39 8.48
CA SER A 448 -50.20 -10.08 8.10
C SER A 448 -51.10 -9.18 7.25
N ALA A 449 -51.26 -7.91 7.64
CA ALA A 449 -52.03 -6.93 6.88
C ALA A 449 -51.42 -6.66 5.49
N ILE A 450 -50.09 -6.52 5.42
CA ILE A 450 -49.40 -6.32 4.14
C ILE A 450 -49.52 -7.57 3.26
N THR A 451 -49.30 -8.76 3.82
CA THR A 451 -49.45 -10.02 3.05
C THR A 451 -50.86 -10.17 2.51
N HIS A 452 -51.88 -9.84 3.31
CA HIS A 452 -53.26 -9.86 2.87
C HIS A 452 -53.52 -8.87 1.72
N SER A 453 -52.98 -7.64 1.82
CA SER A 453 -53.10 -6.63 0.76
C SER A 453 -52.43 -7.07 -0.55
N VAL A 454 -51.21 -7.61 -0.48
CA VAL A 454 -50.48 -8.15 -1.64
C VAL A 454 -51.26 -9.30 -2.28
N GLN A 455 -51.79 -10.22 -1.46
CA GLN A 455 -52.59 -11.33 -1.97
C GLN A 455 -53.90 -10.85 -2.63
N GLN A 456 -54.55 -9.83 -2.08
CA GLN A 456 -55.73 -9.23 -2.67
C GLN A 456 -55.40 -8.58 -4.02
N ALA A 457 -54.32 -7.80 -4.11
CA ALA A 457 -53.86 -7.20 -5.36
C ALA A 457 -53.54 -8.26 -6.41
N LYS A 458 -52.82 -9.32 -6.03
CA LYS A 458 -52.54 -10.47 -6.89
C LYS A 458 -53.81 -11.11 -7.43
N ASN A 459 -54.79 -11.39 -6.57
CA ASN A 459 -56.06 -11.97 -6.98
C ASN A 459 -56.84 -11.05 -7.93
N SER A 460 -56.79 -9.73 -7.71
CA SER A 460 -57.40 -8.76 -8.61
C SER A 460 -56.73 -8.73 -9.98
N LEU A 461 -55.40 -8.77 -10.05
CA LEU A 461 -54.66 -8.83 -11.32
C LEU A 461 -54.97 -10.11 -12.10
N VAL A 462 -55.01 -11.26 -11.42
CA VAL A 462 -55.39 -12.54 -12.06
C VAL A 462 -56.81 -12.48 -12.63
N ARG A 463 -57.76 -11.86 -11.92
CA ARG A 463 -59.12 -11.65 -12.44
C ARG A 463 -59.13 -10.71 -13.64
N LEU A 464 -58.36 -9.63 -13.60
CA LEU A 464 -58.24 -8.68 -14.72
C LEU A 464 -57.65 -9.36 -15.96
N ARG A 465 -56.62 -10.21 -15.79
CA ARG A 465 -56.10 -11.05 -16.86
C ARG A 465 -57.20 -11.90 -17.48
N GLN A 466 -57.95 -12.61 -16.64
CA GLN A 466 -58.99 -13.49 -17.15
C GLN A 466 -60.07 -12.72 -17.92
N GLN A 467 -60.53 -11.59 -17.37
CA GLN A 467 -61.49 -10.72 -18.05
C GLN A 467 -60.96 -10.18 -19.38
N LEU A 468 -59.66 -9.85 -19.44
CA LEU A 468 -59.01 -9.41 -20.67
C LEU A 468 -58.96 -10.54 -21.70
N ALA A 469 -58.62 -11.76 -21.28
CA ALA A 469 -58.60 -12.95 -22.13
C ALA A 469 -60.00 -13.28 -22.68
N ASP A 470 -61.03 -13.27 -21.82
CA ASP A 470 -62.42 -13.55 -22.19
C ASP A 470 -62.93 -12.54 -23.22
N ARG A 471 -62.75 -11.24 -22.97
CA ARG A 471 -63.18 -10.17 -23.90
C ARG A 471 -62.43 -10.23 -25.23
N TYR A 472 -61.14 -10.53 -25.19
CA TYR A 472 -60.34 -10.66 -26.40
C TYR A 472 -60.79 -11.87 -27.24
N ALA A 473 -61.16 -12.98 -26.59
CA ALA A 473 -61.71 -14.16 -27.25
C ALA A 473 -63.09 -13.91 -27.87
N GLU A 474 -63.97 -13.20 -27.15
CA GLU A 474 -65.27 -12.75 -27.67
C GLU A 474 -65.09 -11.87 -28.91
N HIS A 475 -64.13 -10.94 -28.89
CA HIS A 475 -63.83 -10.08 -30.05
C HIS A 475 -63.34 -10.88 -31.27
N LEU A 476 -62.63 -12.00 -31.04
CA LEU A 476 -62.20 -12.92 -32.09
C LEU A 476 -63.30 -13.89 -32.55
N GLY A 477 -64.51 -13.80 -32.00
CA GLY A 477 -65.68 -14.56 -32.45
C GLY A 477 -65.81 -15.97 -31.87
N GLY A 478 -65.10 -16.29 -30.79
CA GLY A 478 -65.12 -17.61 -30.15
C GLY A 478 -65.45 -17.54 -28.66
N LYS A 479 -66.46 -18.30 -28.20
CA LYS A 479 -66.60 -18.64 -26.77
C LYS A 479 -65.43 -19.55 -26.38
N LEU A 480 -64.49 -19.05 -25.58
CA LEU A 480 -63.51 -19.89 -24.91
C LEU A 480 -64.17 -20.45 -23.62
N ASP A 481 -64.74 -21.65 -23.71
CA ASP A 481 -65.03 -22.46 -22.51
C ASP A 481 -63.71 -23.06 -22.00
N CYS A 482 -62.88 -22.23 -21.37
CA CYS A 482 -61.68 -22.66 -20.67
C CYS A 482 -61.94 -22.57 -19.16
N GLY A 483 -62.45 -23.65 -18.57
CA GLY A 483 -62.36 -23.83 -17.12
C GLY A 483 -60.87 -23.90 -16.74
N ILE A 484 -60.34 -22.84 -16.15
CA ILE A 484 -58.96 -22.76 -15.69
C ILE A 484 -58.79 -23.70 -14.50
N GLN A 485 -57.81 -24.61 -14.59
CA GLN A 485 -57.28 -25.36 -13.46
C GLN A 485 -55.97 -24.73 -13.00
#